data_AF-A0A379WV05-F1
#
_entry.id   AF-A0A379WV05-F1
#
_cell.length_a   1.000
_cell.length_b   1.000
_cell.length_c   1.000
_cell.angle_alpha   90.00
_cell.angle_beta   90.00
_cell.angle_gamma   90.00
#
_symmetry.space_group_name_H-M   'P 1'
#
loop_
_entity.id
_entity.type
_entity.pdbx_description
1 polymer ?
#
loop_
_entity_poly.entity_id
_entity_poly.type
_entity_poly.pdbx_seq_one_letter_code
_entity_poly.pdbx_strand_id
1 'polypeptide(L)'
;MKTRRRQAASIRPSISPAWKTVNLSSIAFPKLNRFLTGYDLRHVFNDDMTRFDLTRILTGSEGTLAFITEARLDITPIPKVRRLVNVKYDSFDSALRNAPFMVDARALSVETVDSKVLNLAREDIVWHSR
;
A
#
# COMPACT_ATOMS: atom_id res chain seq x y z
N MET A 1 11.34 -37.50 10.14
CA MET A 1 9.94 -37.37 9.68
C MET A 1 9.78 -36.02 8.99
N LYS A 2 9.57 -36.08 7.66
CA LYS A 2 9.44 -35.08 6.58
C LYS A 2 9.53 -33.56 6.86
N THR A 3 10.64 -33.00 6.37
CA THR A 3 10.94 -31.60 6.05
C THR A 3 9.97 -31.05 4.97
N ARG A 4 9.21 -29.99 5.25
CA ARG A 4 8.33 -29.34 4.26
C ARG A 4 9.07 -28.24 3.50
N ARG A 5 9.30 -28.49 2.20
CA ARG A 5 9.89 -27.57 1.23
C ARG A 5 9.04 -26.29 1.09
N ARG A 6 9.71 -25.13 1.00
CA ARG A 6 9.13 -23.85 0.57
C ARG A 6 8.69 -23.97 -0.89
N GLN A 7 7.42 -23.73 -1.18
CA GLN A 7 6.90 -23.64 -2.54
C GLN A 7 6.56 -22.17 -2.81
N ALA A 8 7.31 -21.55 -3.73
CA ALA A 8 7.03 -20.21 -4.22
C ALA A 8 5.75 -20.21 -5.06
N ALA A 9 4.89 -19.21 -4.85
CA ALA A 9 3.66 -19.02 -5.61
C ALA A 9 3.96 -18.65 -7.07
N SER A 10 3.38 -19.38 -8.02
CA SER A 10 3.46 -19.05 -9.45
C SER A 10 2.09 -18.59 -9.95
N ILE A 11 2.00 -17.32 -10.38
CA ILE A 11 0.91 -16.85 -11.24
C ILE A 11 1.16 -17.47 -12.62
N ARG A 12 0.19 -18.18 -13.21
CA ARG A 12 0.27 -18.68 -14.59
C ARG A 12 -0.60 -17.82 -15.51
N PRO A 13 -0.06 -16.75 -16.10
CA PRO A 13 -0.78 -16.03 -17.13
C PRO A 13 -0.56 -16.74 -18.49
N SER A 14 -1.63 -16.94 -19.27
CA SER A 14 -1.52 -17.32 -20.67
C SER A 14 -1.14 -16.08 -21.48
N ILE A 15 0.15 -15.82 -21.65
CA ILE A 15 0.64 -14.63 -22.35
C ILE A 15 1.15 -15.03 -23.75
N SER A 16 0.66 -14.35 -24.79
CA SER A 16 1.18 -14.46 -26.15
C SER A 16 2.63 -13.90 -26.24
N PRO A 17 3.46 -14.31 -27.23
CA PRO A 17 4.91 -14.07 -27.21
C PRO A 17 5.37 -12.61 -27.45
N ALA A 18 4.46 -11.64 -27.56
CA ALA A 18 4.72 -10.32 -28.12
C ALA A 18 5.51 -9.33 -27.21
N TRP A 19 5.80 -9.68 -25.96
CA TRP A 19 6.38 -8.74 -24.97
C TRP A 19 7.91 -8.72 -24.88
N LYS A 20 8.61 -9.48 -25.74
CA LYS A 20 10.10 -9.63 -25.67
C LYS A 20 10.91 -8.36 -25.98
N THR A 21 10.29 -7.23 -26.29
CA THR A 21 11.01 -6.07 -26.83
C THR A 21 10.62 -4.75 -26.14
N VAL A 22 10.63 -4.70 -24.81
CA VAL A 22 10.61 -3.42 -24.08
C VAL A 22 11.93 -3.28 -23.33
N ASN A 23 12.84 -2.49 -23.89
CA ASN A 23 14.08 -2.13 -23.23
C ASN A 23 13.84 -0.94 -22.28
N LEU A 24 13.61 -1.22 -21.00
CA LEU A 24 13.41 -0.20 -19.96
C LEU A 24 14.71 0.52 -19.58
N SER A 25 15.88 0.08 -20.05
CA SER A 25 17.18 0.63 -19.64
C SER A 25 17.44 2.05 -20.14
N SER A 26 16.70 2.51 -21.16
CA SER A 26 16.85 3.86 -21.75
C SER A 26 15.88 4.89 -21.18
N ILE A 27 14.97 4.50 -20.28
CA ILE A 27 14.01 5.41 -19.64
C ILE A 27 14.63 5.91 -18.34
N ALA A 28 15.00 7.18 -18.31
CA ALA A 28 15.50 7.83 -17.10
C ALA A 28 14.34 8.03 -16.11
N PHE A 29 14.21 7.14 -15.12
CA PHE A 29 13.27 7.34 -14.02
C PHE A 29 13.83 8.35 -13.01
N PRO A 30 13.08 9.42 -12.66
CA PRO A 30 13.49 10.33 -11.60
C PRO A 30 13.67 9.56 -10.28
N LYS A 31 14.58 10.04 -9.43
CA LYS A 31 14.80 9.49 -8.09
C LYS A 31 13.65 9.98 -7.20
N LEU A 32 12.59 9.17 -7.10
CA LEU A 32 11.42 9.48 -6.29
C LEU A 32 11.55 8.82 -4.92
N ASN A 33 11.25 9.57 -3.85
CA ASN A 33 11.17 9.03 -2.49
C ASN A 33 9.90 8.16 -2.29
N ARG A 34 8.93 8.29 -3.20
CA ARG A 34 7.69 7.51 -3.23
C ARG A 34 7.13 7.50 -4.65
N PHE A 35 6.72 6.33 -5.14
CA PHE A 35 6.01 6.22 -6.41
C PHE A 35 4.57 6.68 -6.22
N LEU A 36 4.17 7.68 -7.02
CA LEU A 36 2.82 8.25 -7.03
C LEU A 36 2.02 7.82 -8.26
N THR A 37 2.65 7.08 -9.18
CA THR A 37 2.00 6.54 -10.36
C THR A 37 1.57 5.10 -10.08
N GLY A 38 0.39 4.72 -10.56
CA GLY A 38 -0.17 3.37 -10.39
C GLY A 38 0.62 2.23 -11.04
N TYR A 39 1.74 2.52 -11.71
CA TYR A 39 2.62 1.55 -12.34
C TYR A 39 4.04 1.68 -11.77
N ASP A 40 4.55 0.64 -11.11
CA ASP A 40 5.93 0.59 -10.62
C ASP A 40 6.86 0.02 -11.70
N LEU A 41 6.92 0.69 -12.87
CA LEU A 41 7.68 0.23 -14.04
C LEU A 41 9.18 0.06 -13.77
N ARG A 42 9.72 0.82 -12.80
CA ARG A 42 11.13 0.77 -12.42
C ARG A 42 11.52 -0.56 -11.78
N HIS A 43 10.61 -1.20 -11.05
CA HIS A 43 10.87 -2.43 -10.31
C HIS A 43 10.11 -3.64 -10.85
N VAL A 44 9.63 -3.55 -12.09
CA VAL A 44 8.96 -4.65 -12.78
C VAL A 44 9.90 -5.84 -12.97
N PHE A 45 11.18 -5.58 -13.22
CA PHE A 45 12.21 -6.61 -13.24
C PHE A 45 13.01 -6.55 -11.94
N ASN A 46 13.51 -7.70 -11.51
CA ASN A 46 14.55 -7.76 -10.49
C ASN A 46 15.91 -7.29 -11.05
N ASP A 47 16.87 -7.06 -10.17
CA ASP A 47 18.16 -6.43 -10.51
C ASP A 47 18.97 -7.19 -11.58
N ASP A 48 18.85 -8.52 -11.63
CA ASP A 48 19.54 -9.36 -12.63
C ASP A 48 18.72 -9.61 -13.91
N MET A 49 17.56 -8.96 -14.04
CA MET A 49 16.64 -9.05 -15.18
C MET A 49 16.10 -10.46 -15.49
N THR A 50 16.16 -11.40 -14.53
CA THR A 50 15.69 -12.79 -14.75
C THR A 50 14.21 -13.00 -14.41
N ARG A 51 13.59 -12.08 -13.66
CA ARG A 51 12.22 -12.23 -13.17
C ARG A 51 11.41 -10.97 -13.41
N PHE A 52 10.29 -11.14 -14.11
CA PHE A 52 9.25 -10.14 -14.28
C PHE A 52 8.18 -10.29 -13.21
N ASP A 53 7.89 -9.23 -12.46
CA ASP A 53 6.84 -9.18 -11.44
C ASP A 53 5.62 -8.42 -11.97
N LEU A 54 4.65 -9.17 -12.49
CA LEU A 54 3.41 -8.63 -13.03
C LEU A 54 2.58 -7.86 -11.97
N THR A 55 2.75 -8.17 -10.69
CA THR A 55 1.99 -7.49 -9.63
C THR A 55 2.30 -5.99 -9.60
N ARG A 56 3.55 -5.60 -9.91
CA ARG A 56 4.04 -4.21 -9.92
C ARG A 56 3.35 -3.28 -10.91
N ILE A 57 2.75 -3.83 -11.98
CA ILE A 57 2.00 -3.04 -12.96
C ILE A 57 0.49 -3.19 -12.82
N LEU A 58 0.01 -4.30 -12.27
CA LEU A 58 -1.41 -4.49 -12.06
C LEU A 58 -1.91 -3.72 -10.83
N THR A 59 -1.12 -3.68 -9.76
CA THR A 59 -1.45 -2.93 -8.54
C THR A 59 -1.32 -1.43 -8.80
N GLY A 60 -2.45 -0.72 -8.87
CA GLY A 60 -2.51 0.70 -9.22
C GLY A 60 -2.93 0.98 -10.67
N SER A 61 -3.19 -0.06 -11.48
CA SER A 61 -3.68 0.11 -12.86
C SER A 61 -5.09 0.71 -12.99
N GLU A 62 -5.85 0.72 -11.89
CA GLU A 62 -7.22 1.25 -11.81
C GLU A 62 -8.14 0.73 -12.94
N GLY A 63 -7.91 -0.51 -13.39
CA GLY A 63 -8.73 -1.19 -14.40
C GLY A 63 -8.38 -0.89 -15.85
N THR A 64 -7.31 -0.13 -16.12
CA THR A 64 -6.93 0.23 -17.50
C THR A 64 -6.09 -0.82 -18.22
N LEU A 65 -5.48 -1.77 -17.50
CA LEU A 65 -4.61 -2.81 -18.09
C LEU A 65 -5.24 -4.19 -18.19
N ALA A 66 -5.99 -4.62 -17.19
CA ALA A 66 -6.55 -5.96 -17.13
C ALA A 66 -7.74 -6.06 -16.17
N PHE A 67 -8.57 -7.07 -16.38
CA PHE A 67 -9.56 -7.50 -15.41
C PHE A 67 -8.96 -8.58 -14.50
N ILE A 68 -8.94 -8.31 -13.20
CA ILE A 68 -8.50 -9.27 -12.18
C ILE A 68 -9.73 -10.06 -11.71
N THR A 69 -9.76 -11.36 -11.99
CA THR A 69 -10.88 -12.24 -11.60
C THR A 69 -10.67 -12.90 -10.24
N GLU A 70 -9.41 -13.10 -9.85
CA GLU A 70 -9.03 -13.78 -8.61
C GLU A 70 -7.80 -13.12 -7.98
N ALA A 71 -7.76 -13.07 -6.65
CA ALA A 71 -6.60 -12.63 -5.88
C ALA A 71 -6.43 -13.49 -4.63
N ARG A 72 -5.18 -13.82 -4.31
CA ARG A 72 -4.83 -14.47 -3.05
C ARG A 72 -4.24 -13.43 -2.10
N LEU A 73 -4.84 -13.30 -0.92
CA LEU A 73 -4.45 -12.32 0.09
C LEU A 73 -3.88 -13.02 1.32
N ASP A 74 -2.81 -12.46 1.86
CA ASP A 74 -2.32 -12.81 3.18
C ASP A 74 -3.14 -12.04 4.22
N ILE A 75 -3.91 -12.79 5.03
CA ILE A 75 -4.78 -12.21 6.07
C ILE A 75 -4.13 -12.31 7.44
N THR A 76 -4.43 -11.35 8.30
CA THR A 76 -4.01 -11.35 9.71
C THR A 76 -5.13 -11.86 10.63
N PRO A 77 -4.79 -12.44 11.79
CA PRO A 77 -5.80 -12.84 12.77
C PRO A 77 -6.63 -11.65 13.29
N ILE A 78 -7.91 -11.89 13.58
CA ILE A 78 -8.78 -10.88 14.19
C ILE A 78 -8.31 -10.60 15.63
N PRO A 79 -8.07 -9.35 16.02
CA PRO A 79 -7.65 -9.01 17.38
C PRO A 79 -8.79 -9.27 18.38
N LYS A 80 -8.46 -9.92 19.52
CA LYS A 80 -9.43 -10.19 20.60
C LYS A 80 -9.90 -8.93 21.32
N VAL A 81 -9.09 -7.89 21.34
CA VAL A 81 -9.35 -6.63 22.03
C VAL A 81 -8.97 -5.48 21.11
N ARG A 82 -9.84 -4.46 21.05
CA ARG A 82 -9.58 -3.19 20.36
C ARG A 82 -9.71 -2.05 21.37
N ARG A 83 -8.77 -1.11 21.31
CA ARG A 83 -8.76 0.11 22.12
C ARG A 83 -8.49 1.31 21.22
N LEU A 84 -9.25 2.38 21.43
CA LEU A 84 -9.03 3.67 20.80
C LEU A 84 -8.43 4.61 21.84
N VAL A 85 -7.37 5.31 21.47
CA VAL A 85 -6.75 6.35 22.29
C VAL A 85 -6.77 7.64 21.48
N ASN A 86 -7.48 8.65 21.99
CA ASN A 86 -7.48 9.98 21.40
C ASN A 86 -6.45 10.84 22.12
N VAL A 87 -5.45 11.32 21.39
CA VAL A 87 -4.42 12.23 21.90
C VAL A 87 -4.66 13.60 21.27
N LYS A 88 -4.85 14.62 22.11
CA LYS A 88 -5.01 15.99 21.66
C LYS A 88 -3.66 16.70 21.70
N TYR A 89 -3.35 17.42 20.63
CA TYR A 89 -2.16 18.27 20.53
C TYR A 89 -2.57 19.74 20.45
N ASP A 90 -1.63 20.62 20.77
CA ASP A 90 -1.75 22.07 20.62
C ASP A 90 -1.63 22.51 19.15
N SER A 91 -0.92 21.75 18.33
CA SER A 91 -0.74 22.00 16.90
C SER A 91 -0.68 20.71 16.08
N PHE A 92 -0.95 20.81 14.77
CA PHE A 92 -0.81 19.68 13.84
C PHE A 92 0.65 19.22 13.72
N ASP A 93 1.61 20.15 13.75
CA ASP A 93 3.03 19.82 13.73
C ASP A 93 3.45 19.00 14.97
N SER A 94 2.99 19.39 16.17
CA SER A 94 3.20 18.61 17.39
C SER A 94 2.68 17.17 17.25
N ALA A 95 1.54 16.98 16.57
CA ALA A 95 1.01 15.64 16.28
C ALA A 95 1.93 14.85 15.32
N LEU A 96 2.40 15.48 14.24
CA LEU A 96 3.31 14.85 13.28
C LEU A 96 4.65 14.46 13.90
N ARG A 97 5.22 15.31 14.77
CA ARG A 97 6.46 15.01 15.50
C ARG A 97 6.32 13.81 16.44
N ASN A 98 5.12 13.53 16.95
CA ASN A 98 4.86 12.37 17.81
C ASN A 98 4.50 11.08 17.04
N ALA A 99 4.27 11.16 15.72
CA ALA A 99 3.90 10.00 14.92
C ALA A 99 4.90 8.82 15.00
N PRO A 100 6.24 9.03 14.98
CA PRO A 100 7.20 7.93 15.11
C PRO A 100 7.03 7.13 16.43
N PHE A 101 6.82 7.83 17.54
CA PHE A 101 6.57 7.19 18.83
C PHE A 101 5.30 6.32 18.82
N MET A 102 4.24 6.77 18.13
CA MET A 102 3.00 6.00 17.97
C MET A 102 3.18 4.75 17.11
N VAL A 103 4.06 4.82 16.10
CA VAL A 103 4.44 3.65 15.28
C VAL A 103 5.22 2.64 16.12
N ASP A 104 6.17 3.09 16.94
CA ASP A 104 6.96 2.24 17.83
C ASP A 104 6.11 1.54 18.89
N ALA A 105 5.00 2.15 19.30
CA ALA A 105 4.00 1.56 20.18
C ALA A 105 3.22 0.39 19.53
N ARG A 106 3.48 0.07 18.25
CA ARG A 106 2.81 -0.98 17.47
C ARG A 106 1.29 -0.82 17.43
N ALA A 107 0.84 0.43 17.35
CA ALA A 107 -0.56 0.72 17.11
C ALA A 107 -1.02 0.07 15.79
N LEU A 108 -2.25 -0.48 15.79
CA LEU A 108 -2.81 -1.10 14.59
C LEU A 108 -3.03 -0.08 13.47
N SER A 109 -3.44 1.13 13.84
CA SER A 109 -3.58 2.29 12.95
C SER A 109 -3.30 3.55 13.76
N VAL A 110 -2.70 4.54 13.10
CA VAL A 110 -2.49 5.89 13.64
C VAL A 110 -3.04 6.85 12.61
N GLU A 111 -4.08 7.59 12.98
CA GLU A 111 -4.72 8.58 12.13
C GLU A 111 -4.60 9.94 12.79
N THR A 112 -4.23 10.96 12.00
CA THR A 112 -4.15 12.34 12.47
C THR A 112 -5.21 13.15 11.77
N VAL A 113 -6.02 13.87 12.55
CA VAL A 113 -7.07 14.76 12.04
C VAL A 113 -6.65 16.19 12.38
N ASP A 114 -6.65 17.07 11.37
CA ASP A 114 -6.36 18.48 11.59
C ASP A 114 -7.58 19.23 12.20
N SER A 115 -7.34 20.43 12.70
CA SER A 115 -8.41 21.25 13.30
C SER A 115 -9.45 21.71 12.28
N LYS A 116 -9.09 21.84 11.00
CA LYS A 116 -10.00 22.28 9.95
C LYS A 116 -11.05 21.21 9.65
N VAL A 117 -10.63 19.98 9.39
CA VAL A 117 -11.49 18.82 9.17
C VAL A 117 -12.34 18.57 10.40
N LEU A 118 -11.78 18.66 11.60
CA LEU A 118 -12.54 18.50 12.84
C LEU A 118 -13.62 19.57 13.00
N ASN A 119 -13.32 20.83 12.69
CA ASN A 119 -14.30 21.91 12.77
C ASN A 119 -15.39 21.78 11.71
N LEU A 120 -15.05 21.39 10.48
CA LEU A 120 -16.05 21.09 9.44
C LEU A 120 -16.98 19.94 9.86
N ALA A 121 -16.42 18.89 10.48
CA ALA A 121 -17.23 17.77 10.99
C ALA A 121 -18.19 18.17 12.12
N ARG A 122 -17.91 19.28 12.84
CA ARG A 122 -18.80 19.80 13.89
C ARG A 122 -20.01 20.54 13.35
N GLU A 123 -19.95 21.02 12.11
CA GLU A 123 -21.05 21.72 11.45
C GLU A 123 -22.09 20.74 10.90
N ASP A 124 -21.80 19.44 10.87
CA ASP A 124 -22.71 18.39 10.41
C ASP A 124 -23.89 18.21 11.38
N ILE A 125 -25.09 17.98 10.83
CA ILE A 125 -26.33 17.72 11.57
C ILE A 125 -26.18 16.52 12.52
N VAL A 126 -25.40 15.50 12.14
CA VAL A 126 -25.14 14.31 12.97
C VAL A 126 -24.35 14.66 14.22
N TRP A 127 -23.58 15.75 14.23
CA TRP A 127 -22.84 16.19 15.42
C TRP A 127 -23.77 16.62 16.56
N HIS A 128 -24.95 17.13 16.22
CA HIS A 128 -25.94 17.66 17.17
C HIS A 128 -27.05 16.66 17.54
N SER A 129 -27.05 15.45 16.99
CA SER A 129 -28.12 14.45 17.20
C SER A 129 -27.94 13.55 18.43
N ARG A 130 -27.13 13.98 19.42
CA ARG A 130 -26.93 13.26 20.69
C ARG A 130 -27.58 13.95 21.87
#